data_AF-B8ICM9-F1
#
_entry.id   AF-B8ICM9-F1
#
_cell.length_a   1.000
_cell.length_b   1.000
_cell.length_c   1.000
_cell.angle_alpha   90.00
_cell.angle_beta   90.00
_cell.angle_gamma   90.00
#
_symmetry.space_group_name_H-M   'P 1'
#
loop_
_entity.id
_entity.type
_entity.pdbx_description
1 polymer ?
#
loop_
_entity_poly.entity_id
_entity_poly.type
_entity_poly.pdbx_seq_one_letter_code
_entity_poly.pdbx_strand_id
1 'polypeptide(L)'
;MTPDQHTILSFLAERVASHASIERIAVFGSTARADLGPLSDVDVYIIWSNLDGSDGSLISDFVQVQTAWQDWAEELGRLVERPVSTHNSHPCDPPDDAWPAIERGLASPTAQIGKVILIPTPAK
;
A
#
# COMPACT_ATOMS: atom_id res chain seq x y z
N MET A 1 13.27 7.38 -8.98
CA MET A 1 12.92 6.74 -7.70
C MET A 1 14.01 7.07 -6.69
N THR A 2 13.65 7.59 -5.52
CA THR A 2 14.59 7.88 -4.42
C THR A 2 14.98 6.60 -3.67
N PRO A 3 16.05 6.60 -2.85
CA PRO A 3 16.39 5.46 -2.00
C PRO A 3 15.21 5.02 -1.12
N ASP A 4 14.54 5.96 -0.44
CA ASP A 4 13.38 5.66 0.40
C ASP A 4 12.24 5.02 -0.39
N GLN A 5 11.91 5.55 -1.56
CA GLN A 5 10.88 4.96 -2.43
C GLN A 5 11.25 3.52 -2.83
N HIS A 6 12.52 3.26 -3.16
CA HIS A 6 12.97 1.92 -3.50
C HIS A 6 12.89 0.96 -2.30
N THR A 7 13.30 1.41 -1.11
CA THR A 7 13.20 0.66 0.14
C THR A 7 11.76 0.30 0.46
N ILE A 8 10.84 1.28 0.41
CA ILE A 8 9.41 1.07 0.67
C ILE A 8 8.81 0.07 -0.30
N LEU A 9 9.03 0.27 -1.61
CA LEU A 9 8.45 -0.60 -2.64
C LEU A 9 8.99 -2.02 -2.52
N SER A 10 10.30 -2.19 -2.31
CA SER A 10 10.92 -3.52 -2.21
C SER A 10 10.46 -4.28 -0.96
N PHE A 11 10.42 -3.59 0.18
CA PHE A 11 9.99 -4.15 1.46
C PHE A 11 8.56 -4.69 1.40
N LEU A 12 7.64 -3.89 0.85
CA LEU A 12 6.24 -4.28 0.69
C LEU A 12 6.09 -5.37 -0.37
N ALA A 13 6.79 -5.26 -1.49
CA ALA A 13 6.67 -6.20 -2.61
C ALA A 13 7.08 -7.62 -2.22
N GLU A 14 8.14 -7.76 -1.40
CA GLU A 14 8.57 -9.04 -0.86
C GLU A 14 7.46 -9.70 -0.02
N ARG A 15 6.84 -8.94 0.89
CA ARG A 15 5.82 -9.46 1.82
C ARG A 15 4.53 -9.84 1.10
N VAL A 16 4.09 -9.04 0.13
CA VAL A 16 2.79 -9.27 -0.52
C VAL A 16 2.85 -10.18 -1.74
N ALA A 17 4.04 -10.61 -2.16
CA ALA A 17 4.22 -11.43 -3.35
C ALA A 17 3.38 -12.71 -3.33
N SER A 18 3.31 -13.38 -2.19
CA SER A 18 2.58 -14.65 -2.01
C SER A 18 1.10 -14.49 -1.64
N HIS A 19 0.63 -13.28 -1.34
CA HIS A 19 -0.73 -13.07 -0.81
C HIS A 19 -1.73 -12.78 -1.92
N ALA A 20 -2.53 -13.77 -2.31
CA ALA A 20 -3.51 -13.68 -3.39
C ALA A 20 -4.69 -12.73 -3.09
N SER A 21 -5.01 -12.50 -1.81
CA SER A 21 -6.05 -11.57 -1.36
C SER A 21 -5.71 -10.10 -1.64
N ILE A 22 -4.42 -9.77 -1.81
CA ILE A 22 -3.97 -8.43 -2.20
C ILE A 22 -3.84 -8.40 -3.73
N GLU A 23 -4.62 -7.54 -4.38
CA GLU A 23 -4.46 -7.25 -5.80
C GLU A 23 -3.24 -6.35 -6.01
N ARG A 24 -3.22 -5.21 -5.31
CA ARG A 24 -2.14 -4.22 -5.35
C ARG A 24 -1.99 -3.48 -4.02
N ILE A 25 -0.83 -2.86 -3.84
CA ILE A 25 -0.61 -1.82 -2.83
C ILE A 25 -0.21 -0.53 -3.52
N ALA A 26 -0.94 0.55 -3.29
CA ALA A 26 -0.56 1.88 -3.73
C ALA A 26 0.15 2.63 -2.61
N VAL A 27 1.41 3.00 -2.85
CA VAL A 27 2.15 3.96 -2.04
C VAL A 27 1.92 5.33 -2.67
N PHE A 28 1.37 6.27 -1.91
CA PHE A 28 0.88 7.52 -2.47
C PHE A 28 1.33 8.75 -1.68
N GLY A 29 0.74 9.91 -1.98
CA GLY A 29 0.99 11.13 -1.22
C GLY A 29 2.41 11.68 -1.41
N SER A 30 2.96 12.21 -0.33
CA SER A 30 4.28 12.86 -0.36
C SER A 30 5.41 11.89 -0.70
N THR A 31 5.22 10.63 -0.31
CA THR A 31 6.14 9.55 -0.66
C THR A 31 6.27 9.38 -2.16
N ALA A 32 5.15 9.37 -2.87
CA ALA A 32 5.14 9.21 -4.31
C ALA A 32 5.64 10.44 -5.08
N ARG A 33 5.45 11.64 -4.52
CA ARG A 33 5.94 12.90 -5.12
C ARG A 33 7.43 13.17 -4.89
N ALA A 34 8.10 12.34 -4.09
CA ALA A 34 9.48 12.59 -3.64
C ALA A 34 9.65 13.92 -2.90
N ASP A 35 8.58 14.39 -2.24
CA ASP A 35 8.54 15.63 -1.46
C ASP A 35 8.26 15.37 0.04
N LEU A 36 8.62 14.17 0.53
CA LEU A 36 8.54 13.79 1.94
C LEU A 36 9.26 14.80 2.83
N GLY A 37 8.50 15.61 3.55
CA GLY A 37 9.01 16.42 4.63
C GLY A 37 9.49 15.54 5.79
N PRO A 38 10.29 16.07 6.74
CA PRO A 38 10.83 15.30 7.85
C PRO A 38 9.77 14.74 8.81
N LEU A 39 8.54 15.25 8.75
CA LEU A 39 7.41 14.79 9.57
C LEU A 39 6.34 14.06 8.75
N SER A 40 6.57 13.87 7.45
CA SER A 40 5.62 13.19 6.57
C SER A 40 5.64 11.68 6.83
N ASP A 41 4.44 11.14 6.93
CA ASP A 41 4.14 9.72 6.95
C ASP A 41 4.28 9.07 5.56
N VAL A 42 4.35 7.74 5.57
CA VAL A 42 4.24 6.91 4.37
C VAL A 42 2.79 6.47 4.21
N ASP A 43 2.09 7.04 3.24
CA ASP A 43 0.71 6.69 2.91
C ASP A 43 0.66 5.41 2.06
N VAL A 44 -0.07 4.40 2.54
CA VAL A 44 -0.23 3.10 1.89
C VAL A 44 -1.70 2.74 1.78
N TYR A 45 -2.17 2.42 0.58
CA TYR A 45 -3.53 1.97 0.31
C TYR A 45 -3.52 0.53 -0.20
N ILE A 46 -4.29 -0.36 0.45
CA ILE A 46 -4.43 -1.75 0.00
C ILE A 46 -5.59 -1.87 -0.96
N ILE A 47 -5.34 -2.45 -2.13
CA ILE A 47 -6.36 -2.81 -3.11
C ILE A 47 -6.55 -4.32 -3.01
N TRP A 48 -7.67 -4.71 -2.42
CA TRP A 48 -8.03 -6.10 -2.20
C TRP A 48 -8.53 -6.74 -3.50
N SER A 49 -8.14 -7.98 -3.75
CA SER A 49 -8.79 -8.83 -4.73
C SER A 49 -10.28 -8.96 -4.41
N ASN A 50 -11.10 -9.25 -5.43
CA ASN A 50 -12.52 -9.50 -5.20
C ASN A 50 -12.70 -10.73 -4.30
N LEU A 51 -12.98 -10.49 -3.01
CA LEU A 51 -13.25 -11.53 -2.03
C LEU A 51 -14.71 -11.95 -2.17
N ASP A 52 -15.02 -12.73 -3.19
CA ASP A 52 -16.28 -13.45 -3.18
C ASP A 52 -16.24 -14.53 -2.08
N GLY A 53 -17.34 -14.68 -1.35
CA GLY A 53 -17.43 -15.61 -0.22
C GLY A 53 -17.29 -17.09 -0.60
N SER A 54 -17.14 -17.39 -1.89
CA SER A 54 -16.99 -18.74 -2.44
C SER A 54 -15.54 -19.22 -2.44
N ASP A 55 -14.55 -18.33 -2.41
CA ASP A 55 -13.15 -18.71 -2.38
C ASP A 55 -12.59 -18.69 -0.94
N GLY A 56 -12.70 -19.84 -0.28
CA GLY A 56 -12.15 -20.03 1.07
C GLY A 56 -10.64 -19.82 1.17
N SER A 57 -9.90 -19.94 0.06
CA SER A 57 -8.45 -19.71 0.04
C SER A 57 -8.11 -18.21 0.10
N LEU A 58 -8.87 -17.37 -0.62
CA LEU A 58 -8.72 -15.91 -0.56
C LEU A 58 -9.10 -15.35 0.81
N ILE A 59 -10.15 -15.89 1.44
CA ILE A 59 -10.54 -15.50 2.80
C ILE A 59 -9.44 -15.88 3.80
N SER A 60 -8.88 -17.08 3.70
CA SER A 60 -7.80 -17.51 4.59
C SER A 60 -6.55 -16.65 4.43
N ASP A 61 -6.18 -16.30 3.19
CA ASP A 61 -5.07 -15.41 2.89
C ASP A 61 -5.30 -14.00 3.44
N PHE A 62 -6.52 -13.46 3.28
CA PHE A 62 -6.91 -12.17 3.86
C PHE A 62 -6.71 -12.14 5.38
N VAL A 63 -7.14 -13.19 6.10
CA VAL A 63 -6.97 -13.26 7.56
C VAL A 63 -5.48 -13.28 7.95
N GLN A 64 -4.63 -13.96 7.18
CA GLN A 64 -3.18 -13.95 7.41
C GLN A 64 -2.60 -12.55 7.21
N VAL A 65 -2.99 -11.86 6.13
CA VAL A 65 -2.56 -10.48 5.87
C VAL A 65 -3.01 -9.57 7.00
N GLN A 66 -4.27 -9.62 7.44
CA GLN A 66 -4.77 -8.79 8.54
C GLN A 66 -3.98 -8.97 9.83
N THR A 67 -3.59 -10.21 10.13
CA THR A 67 -2.81 -10.52 11.33
C THR A 67 -1.39 -9.96 11.23
N ALA A 68 -0.81 -9.95 10.03
CA ALA A 68 0.58 -9.54 9.82
C ALA A 68 0.75 -8.04 9.46
N TRP A 69 -0.32 -7.37 9.03
CA TRP A 69 -0.24 -6.04 8.44
C TRP A 69 0.32 -4.98 9.39
N GLN A 70 -0.12 -5.00 10.65
CA GLN A 70 0.36 -4.05 11.65
C GLN A 70 1.86 -4.22 11.89
N ASP A 71 2.35 -5.45 11.99
CA ASP A 71 3.78 -5.74 12.17
C ASP A 71 4.59 -5.24 10.97
N TRP A 72 4.08 -5.42 9.75
CA TRP A 72 4.73 -4.93 8.53
C TRP A 72 4.77 -3.40 8.48
N ALA A 73 3.69 -2.72 8.87
CA ALA A 73 3.64 -1.27 8.92
C ALA A 73 4.61 -0.69 9.96
N GLU A 74 4.70 -1.32 11.15
CA GLU A 74 5.65 -0.91 12.19
C GLU A 74 7.11 -1.16 11.77
N GLU A 75 7.39 -2.30 11.14
CA GLU A 75 8.74 -2.61 10.64
C GLU A 75 9.15 -1.67 9.50
N LEU A 76 8.25 -1.41 8.54
CA LEU A 76 8.48 -0.43 7.49
C LEU A 76 8.76 0.94 8.10
N GLY A 77 7.96 1.36 9.07
CA GLY A 77 8.11 2.65 9.71
C GLY A 77 9.44 2.81 10.44
N ARG A 78 9.94 1.74 11.09
CA ARG A 78 11.30 1.73 11.64
C ARG A 78 12.37 1.82 10.55
N LEU A 79 12.18 1.12 9.44
CA LEU A 79 13.16 1.06 8.33
C LEU A 79 13.35 2.42 7.65
N VAL A 80 12.28 3.20 7.50
CA VAL A 80 12.32 4.54 6.90
C VAL A 80 12.25 5.68 7.90
N GLU A 81 12.35 5.36 9.20
CA GLU A 81 12.29 6.29 10.34
C GLU A 81 11.06 7.22 10.35
N ARG A 82 9.89 6.71 9.94
CA ARG A 82 8.65 7.48 9.76
C ARG A 82 7.41 6.66 10.12
N PRO A 83 6.30 7.29 10.51
CA PRO A 83 5.01 6.60 10.62
C PRO A 83 4.52 6.08 9.26
N VAL A 84 3.77 4.98 9.28
CA VAL A 84 3.05 4.47 8.11
C VAL A 84 1.56 4.68 8.33
N SER A 85 0.91 5.41 7.43
CA SER A 85 -0.55 5.59 7.41
C SER A 85 -1.17 4.57 6.48
N THR A 86 -2.08 3.75 7.02
CA THR A 86 -2.69 2.63 6.30
C THR A 86 -4.12 2.95 5.93
N HIS A 87 -4.44 2.81 4.65
CA HIS A 87 -5.73 3.13 4.06
C HIS A 87 -6.36 1.86 3.48
N ASN A 88 -7.69 1.77 3.61
CA ASN A 88 -8.49 0.63 3.17
C ASN A 88 -8.02 -0.70 3.78
N SER A 89 -7.84 -0.71 5.10
CA SER A 89 -7.33 -1.89 5.82
C SER A 89 -8.29 -3.07 5.73
N HIS A 90 -9.58 -2.87 5.46
CA HIS A 90 -10.54 -3.95 5.22
C HIS A 90 -11.22 -3.80 3.84
N PRO A 91 -11.54 -4.90 3.16
CA PRO A 91 -12.26 -4.91 1.87
C PRO A 91 -13.62 -4.21 1.89
N CYS A 92 -14.26 -4.12 3.05
CA CYS A 92 -15.55 -3.48 3.24
C CYS A 92 -15.45 -2.03 3.74
N ASP A 93 -14.23 -1.51 3.94
CA ASP A 93 -14.06 -0.11 4.31
C ASP A 93 -14.53 0.77 3.14
N PRO A 94 -15.27 1.86 3.42
CA PRO A 94 -15.62 2.81 2.37
C PRO A 94 -14.34 3.45 1.81
N PRO A 95 -14.25 3.70 0.49
CA PRO A 95 -13.12 4.43 -0.07
C PRO A 95 -12.99 5.82 0.57
N ASP A 96 -11.77 6.20 0.94
CA ASP A 96 -11.49 7.51 1.51
C ASP A 96 -11.22 8.58 0.43
N ASP A 97 -10.93 9.81 0.88
CA ASP A 97 -10.67 10.96 0.01
C ASP A 97 -9.45 10.79 -0.91
N ALA A 98 -8.54 9.85 -0.62
CA ALA A 98 -7.39 9.57 -1.48
C ALA A 98 -7.77 8.68 -2.67
N TRP A 99 -8.82 7.85 -2.54
CA TRP A 99 -9.21 6.86 -3.54
C TRP A 99 -9.37 7.41 -4.96
N PRO A 100 -10.09 8.53 -5.22
CA PRO A 100 -10.25 9.02 -6.59
C PRO A 100 -8.93 9.38 -7.28
N ALA A 101 -7.93 9.83 -6.51
CA ALA A 101 -6.61 10.13 -7.06
C ALA A 101 -5.79 8.86 -7.30
N ILE A 102 -5.90 7.89 -6.39
CA ILE A 102 -5.29 6.56 -6.52
C ILE A 102 -5.85 5.85 -7.74
N GLU A 103 -7.18 5.77 -7.88
CA GLU A 103 -7.88 5.13 -8.99
C GLU A 103 -7.41 5.65 -10.35
N ARG A 104 -7.30 6.97 -10.52
CA ARG A 104 -6.76 7.58 -11.74
C ARG A 104 -5.30 7.20 -11.99
N GLY A 105 -4.50 7.12 -10.92
CA GLY A 105 -3.08 6.78 -10.98
C GLY A 105 -2.82 5.30 -11.31
N LEU A 106 -3.79 4.40 -11.13
CA LEU A 106 -3.64 2.98 -11.45
C LEU A 106 -3.30 2.72 -12.92
N ALA A 107 -3.80 3.56 -13.83
CA ALA A 107 -3.55 3.43 -15.25
C ALA A 107 -2.11 3.81 -15.65
N SER A 108 -1.39 4.56 -14.81
CA SER A 108 -0.05 5.07 -15.12
C SER A 108 0.75 5.33 -13.83
N PRO A 109 1.14 4.27 -13.10
CA PRO A 109 1.95 4.41 -11.91
C PRO A 109 3.35 4.92 -12.26
N THR A 110 3.93 5.74 -11.39
CA THR A 110 5.27 6.33 -11.60
C THR A 110 6.39 5.30 -11.43
N ALA A 111 6.17 4.29 -10.59
CA ALA A 111 7.06 3.16 -10.38
C ALA A 111 6.27 1.93 -9.90
N GLN A 112 6.83 0.74 -10.09
CA GLN A 112 6.22 -0.51 -9.64
C GLN A 112 7.30 -1.55 -9.31
N ILE A 113 7.10 -2.29 -8.22
CA ILE A 113 7.82 -3.53 -7.90
C ILE A 113 6.77 -4.56 -7.48
N GLY A 114 6.63 -5.66 -8.24
CA GLY A 114 5.60 -6.67 -7.99
C GLY A 114 4.19 -6.07 -7.98
N LYS A 115 3.47 -6.25 -6.86
CA LYS A 115 2.13 -5.70 -6.63
C LYS A 115 2.12 -4.27 -6.08
N VAL A 116 3.28 -3.72 -5.75
CA VAL A 116 3.40 -2.41 -5.10
C VAL A 116 3.68 -1.34 -6.15
N ILE A 117 2.84 -0.31 -6.18
CA ILE A 117 2.89 0.78 -7.15
C ILE A 117 3.03 2.11 -6.45
N LEU A 118 3.69 3.06 -7.12
CA LEU A 118 3.87 4.42 -6.64
C LEU A 118 2.92 5.36 -7.40
N ILE A 119 2.00 6.02 -6.68
CA ILE A 119 0.99 6.91 -7.27
C ILE A 119 1.07 8.31 -6.67
N PRO A 120 1.54 9.32 -7.42
CA PRO A 120 1.54 10.69 -6.94
C PRO A 120 0.10 11.21 -6.87
N THR A 121 -0.31 11.67 -5.70
CA THR A 121 -1.58 12.38 -5.50
C THR A 121 -1.33 13.88 -5.41
N PRO A 122 -2.33 14.74 -5.71
CA PRO A 122 -2.18 16.19 -5.52
C PRO A 122 -1.74 16.54 -4.08
N ALA A 123 -0.89 17.57 -3.94
CA ALA A 123 -0.63 18.13 -2.62
C ALA A 123 -1.95 18.70 -2.04
N LYS A 124 -2.17 18.48 -0.74
CA LYS A 124 -3.27 19.12 -0.02
C LYS A 124 -2.98 20.61 0.19
#